data_AF-A0A4Q2XTS4-F1
#
_entry.id   AF-A0A4Q2XTS4-F1
#
_cell.length_a   1.000
_cell.length_b   1.000
_cell.length_c   1.000
_cell.angle_alpha   90.00
_cell.angle_beta   90.00
_cell.angle_gamma   90.00
#
_symmetry.space_group_name_H-M   'P 1'
#
loop_
_entity.id
_entity.type
_entity.pdbx_description
1 polymer ?
#
loop_
_entity_poly.entity_id
_entity_poly.type
_entity_poly.pdbx_seq_one_letter_code
_entity_poly.pdbx_strand_id
1 'polypeptide(L)'
;MLAKQMDKVAIVRGLSTTQGAHEQGNYFMHSSYTMRGTIQHPGIGAWLLRMEGRTNRTLPGSVCIGGGSVGGGSGFMESKFAPLQIGSPTAGVPNSQTNVGSMQFDERLSLANKFDQAFHGRYDQKQVRAYSDMYDDAVRLMKSEDLKAFNLMEEDAKVRAEYGDNGFGQGCLLARRLVENDVRHVEVTLGGWDTHTNNFQAVERLSATLDKALGALLQDLERRGMLEETMVVLCTEFGRTPVINENDGRDHYPKAFSALIAGGGIKGGTVHGKTNEMGTEVVEGKIAVPDFNATIAYGLGLPLDQVIYSPSKRPFTVADKGQPIMSLFS
;
A
#
# COMPACT_ATOMS: atom_id res chain seq x y z
N MET A 1 14.74 5.56 -16.20
CA MET A 1 15.50 5.18 -14.99
C MET A 1 15.18 3.77 -14.54
N LEU A 2 13.90 3.39 -14.53
CA LEU A 2 13.44 2.05 -14.18
C LEU A 2 14.02 0.95 -15.08
N ALA A 3 14.23 1.23 -16.37
CA ALA A 3 14.85 0.28 -17.30
C ALA A 3 16.20 -0.29 -16.81
N LYS A 4 16.98 0.49 -16.04
CA LYS A 4 18.27 0.07 -15.47
C LYS A 4 18.13 -0.84 -14.24
N GLN A 5 16.91 -1.01 -13.72
CA GLN A 5 16.58 -1.82 -12.54
C GLN A 5 15.84 -3.11 -12.91
N MET A 6 15.65 -3.39 -14.21
CA MET A 6 14.84 -4.52 -14.67
C MET A 6 15.43 -5.89 -14.34
N ASP A 7 16.74 -5.96 -14.08
CA ASP A 7 17.44 -7.11 -13.53
C ASP A 7 16.97 -7.51 -12.13
N LYS A 8 16.39 -6.56 -11.37
CA LYS A 8 15.86 -6.76 -10.01
C LYS A 8 14.37 -7.08 -9.96
N VAL A 9 13.72 -6.95 -11.12
CA VAL A 9 12.27 -6.93 -11.23
C VAL A 9 11.75 -8.24 -11.82
N ALA A 10 10.71 -8.79 -11.20
CA ALA A 10 9.83 -9.75 -11.81
C ALA A 10 8.59 -9.04 -12.39
N ILE A 11 8.31 -9.27 -13.68
CA ILE A 11 7.09 -8.76 -14.31
C ILE A 11 6.01 -9.85 -14.35
N VAL A 12 4.84 -9.55 -13.82
CA VAL A 12 3.68 -10.43 -13.84
C VAL A 12 2.73 -9.96 -14.92
N ARG A 13 2.67 -10.66 -16.06
CA ARG A 13 1.80 -10.35 -17.23
C ARG A 13 0.54 -11.21 -17.27
N GLY A 14 0.37 -12.06 -16.26
CA GLY A 14 -0.69 -13.06 -16.18
C GLY A 14 -1.98 -12.59 -15.50
N LEU A 15 -2.04 -11.33 -15.02
CA LEU A 15 -3.15 -10.86 -14.19
C LEU A 15 -4.44 -10.71 -14.98
N SER A 16 -5.52 -11.24 -14.41
CA SER A 16 -6.88 -11.15 -14.92
C SER A 16 -7.87 -11.01 -13.76
N THR A 17 -8.91 -10.21 -13.95
CA THR A 17 -9.96 -10.01 -12.96
C THR A 17 -11.33 -9.98 -13.63
N THR A 18 -12.38 -10.20 -12.82
CA THR A 18 -13.77 -10.01 -13.23
C THR A 18 -14.31 -8.63 -12.85
N GLN A 19 -13.52 -7.84 -12.11
CA GLN A 19 -13.91 -6.53 -11.60
C GLN A 19 -13.54 -5.44 -12.61
N GLY A 20 -14.50 -5.02 -13.44
CA GLY A 20 -14.31 -3.99 -14.47
C GLY A 20 -14.70 -2.57 -14.06
N ALA A 21 -14.94 -2.32 -12.78
CA ALA A 21 -15.30 -1.01 -12.25
C ALA A 21 -14.36 -0.63 -11.10
N HIS A 22 -14.01 0.66 -11.03
CA HIS A 22 -12.92 1.15 -10.18
C HIS A 22 -13.07 0.77 -8.71
N GLU A 23 -14.25 1.02 -8.13
CA GLU A 23 -14.48 0.75 -6.70
C GLU A 23 -14.29 -0.75 -6.39
N GLN A 24 -14.89 -1.63 -7.17
CA GLN A 24 -14.82 -3.07 -6.96
C GLN A 24 -13.44 -3.64 -7.30
N GLY A 25 -12.80 -3.15 -8.36
CA GLY A 25 -11.45 -3.56 -8.76
C GLY A 25 -10.41 -3.14 -7.73
N ASN A 26 -10.47 -1.90 -7.27
CA ASN A 26 -9.59 -1.36 -6.25
C ASN A 26 -9.72 -2.15 -4.95
N TYR A 27 -10.96 -2.36 -4.50
CA TYR A 27 -11.26 -3.17 -3.34
C TYR A 27 -10.76 -4.62 -3.46
N PHE A 28 -10.94 -5.24 -4.64
CA PHE A 28 -10.52 -6.61 -4.86
C PHE A 28 -9.00 -6.72 -4.87
N MET A 29 -8.28 -5.80 -5.51
CA MET A 29 -6.82 -5.78 -5.55
C MET A 29 -6.21 -5.70 -4.15
N HIS A 30 -6.79 -4.89 -3.26
CA HIS A 30 -6.24 -4.72 -1.91
C HIS A 30 -6.64 -5.81 -0.93
N SER A 31 -7.81 -6.44 -1.10
CA SER A 31 -8.36 -7.38 -0.11
C SER A 31 -8.41 -8.85 -0.55
N SER A 32 -8.27 -9.14 -1.83
CA SER A 32 -8.53 -10.46 -2.44
C SER A 32 -10.00 -10.93 -2.38
N TYR A 33 -10.93 -10.12 -1.88
CA TYR A 33 -12.35 -10.47 -1.78
C TYR A 33 -13.21 -9.55 -2.64
N THR A 34 -14.27 -10.10 -3.22
CA THR A 34 -15.26 -9.28 -3.91
C THR A 34 -16.00 -8.39 -2.91
N MET A 35 -16.25 -7.14 -3.29
CA MET A 35 -16.96 -6.18 -2.44
C MET A 35 -18.37 -6.69 -2.10
N ARG A 36 -18.76 -6.56 -0.84
CA ARG A 36 -20.08 -6.94 -0.33
C ARG A 36 -20.58 -5.89 0.66
N GLY A 37 -21.87 -5.56 0.63
CA GLY A 37 -22.46 -4.60 1.57
C GLY A 37 -22.48 -5.05 3.04
N THR A 38 -22.26 -6.34 3.32
CA THR A 38 -22.35 -6.90 4.67
C THR A 38 -21.03 -6.95 5.42
N ILE A 39 -19.89 -6.76 4.75
CA ILE A 39 -18.58 -6.84 5.37
C ILE A 39 -17.53 -6.12 4.53
N GLN A 40 -16.64 -5.41 5.22
CA GLN A 40 -15.40 -4.89 4.65
C GLN A 40 -14.24 -5.81 5.04
N HIS A 41 -13.44 -6.18 4.06
CA HIS A 41 -12.32 -7.10 4.20
C HIS A 41 -11.03 -6.29 4.39
N PRO A 42 -10.10 -6.74 5.25
CA PRO A 42 -8.87 -6.03 5.52
C PRO A 42 -7.93 -6.05 4.31
N GLY A 43 -7.14 -4.99 4.14
CA GLY A 43 -6.04 -4.98 3.17
C GLY A 43 -4.79 -5.68 3.69
N ILE A 44 -3.79 -5.89 2.82
CA ILE A 44 -2.55 -6.61 3.17
C ILE A 44 -1.82 -5.98 4.38
N GLY A 45 -1.77 -4.65 4.50
CA GLY A 45 -1.17 -3.97 5.65
C GLY A 45 -1.86 -4.32 6.97
N ALA A 46 -3.19 -4.44 6.99
CA ALA A 46 -3.91 -4.84 8.19
C ALA A 46 -3.69 -6.31 8.55
N TRP A 47 -3.62 -7.21 7.55
CA TRP A 47 -3.24 -8.61 7.75
C TRP A 47 -1.84 -8.74 8.36
N LEU A 48 -0.87 -8.03 7.77
CA LEU A 48 0.51 -8.00 8.23
C LEU A 48 0.60 -7.54 9.70
N LEU A 49 -0.08 -6.46 10.07
CA LEU A 49 -0.08 -5.98 11.45
C LEU A 49 -0.86 -6.89 12.41
N ARG A 50 -1.90 -7.56 11.93
CA ARG A 50 -2.69 -8.48 12.75
C ARG A 50 -1.94 -9.77 13.09
N MET A 51 -1.08 -10.23 12.18
CA MET A 51 -0.31 -11.47 12.30
C MET A 51 1.06 -11.21 12.96
N GLU A 52 1.78 -10.18 12.52
CA GLU A 52 3.19 -9.92 12.89
C GLU A 52 3.39 -8.69 13.80
N GLY A 53 2.33 -7.94 14.10
CA GLY A 53 2.40 -6.73 14.93
C GLY A 53 3.19 -5.60 14.26
N ARG A 54 3.56 -4.57 15.03
CA ARG A 54 4.45 -3.48 14.58
C ARG A 54 5.90 -3.83 14.90
N THR A 55 6.82 -3.49 14.01
CA THR A 55 8.26 -3.58 14.29
C THR A 55 8.71 -2.33 15.06
N ASN A 56 8.42 -1.14 14.52
CA ASN A 56 8.63 0.11 15.23
C ASN A 56 7.59 0.28 16.37
N ARG A 57 8.04 0.67 17.56
CA ARG A 57 7.17 0.87 18.73
C ARG A 57 6.41 2.19 18.72
N THR A 58 6.93 3.21 18.03
CA THR A 58 6.39 4.56 18.04
C THR A 58 5.66 4.91 16.75
N LEU A 59 6.21 4.52 15.61
CA LEU A 59 5.65 4.77 14.28
C LEU A 59 4.41 3.90 14.00
N PRO A 60 3.49 4.37 13.13
CA PRO A 60 2.42 3.52 12.61
C PRO A 60 3.01 2.32 11.87
N GLY A 61 2.39 1.15 12.04
CA GLY A 61 2.83 -0.05 11.32
C GLY A 61 2.48 -0.08 9.84
N SER A 62 1.53 0.76 9.42
CA SER A 62 1.09 0.90 8.03
C SER A 62 0.81 2.37 7.70
N VAL A 63 1.22 2.83 6.52
CA VAL A 63 1.03 4.22 6.06
C VAL A 63 0.57 4.22 4.59
N CYS A 64 -0.37 5.11 4.24
CA CYS A 64 -0.76 5.37 2.85
C CYS A 64 -0.47 6.83 2.50
N ILE A 65 0.08 7.08 1.31
CA ILE A 65 0.56 8.38 0.85
C ILE A 65 -0.07 8.76 -0.50
N GLY A 66 -0.54 10.00 -0.64
CA GLY A 66 -1.02 10.56 -1.93
C GLY A 66 -2.53 10.52 -2.14
N GLY A 67 -3.27 9.87 -1.23
CA GLY A 67 -4.73 9.83 -1.20
C GLY A 67 -5.38 9.00 -2.32
N GLY A 68 -6.65 8.63 -2.13
CA GLY A 68 -7.51 8.09 -3.20
C GLY A 68 -7.73 6.57 -3.20
N SER A 69 -6.90 5.78 -2.53
CA SER A 69 -7.16 4.35 -2.36
C SER A 69 -6.89 3.92 -0.93
N VAL A 70 -7.95 3.51 -0.25
CA VAL A 70 -7.89 2.74 1.00
C VAL A 70 -8.67 1.48 0.72
N GLY A 71 -8.17 0.65 -0.20
CA GLY A 71 -8.87 -0.53 -0.73
C GLY A 71 -9.11 -1.66 0.28
N GLY A 72 -9.09 -1.37 1.58
CA GLY A 72 -9.45 -2.32 2.62
C GLY A 72 -9.34 -1.73 4.01
N GLY A 73 -8.38 -0.82 4.24
CA GLY A 73 -8.09 -0.31 5.57
C GLY A 73 -7.90 -1.46 6.57
N SER A 74 -8.43 -1.31 7.79
CA SER A 74 -8.54 -2.42 8.74
C SER A 74 -9.68 -3.40 8.45
N GLY A 75 -10.61 -3.05 7.55
CA GLY A 75 -11.83 -3.83 7.27
C GLY A 75 -12.59 -4.20 8.55
N PHE A 76 -12.90 -5.49 8.70
CA PHE A 76 -13.58 -6.01 9.89
C PHE A 76 -12.68 -6.06 11.14
N MET A 77 -11.36 -5.88 11.02
CA MET A 77 -10.42 -5.88 12.15
C MET A 77 -10.49 -4.56 12.94
N GLU A 78 -9.83 -4.52 14.10
CA GLU A 78 -9.75 -3.33 14.97
C GLU A 78 -9.05 -2.15 14.27
N SER A 79 -9.45 -0.93 14.62
CA SER A 79 -8.97 0.30 13.97
C SER A 79 -7.46 0.53 14.14
N LYS A 80 -6.82 -0.03 15.18
CA LYS A 80 -5.36 0.01 15.36
C LYS A 80 -4.55 -0.63 14.23
N PHE A 81 -5.19 -1.42 13.36
CA PHE A 81 -4.60 -2.01 12.16
C PHE A 81 -4.83 -1.17 10.89
N ALA A 82 -5.54 -0.05 11.00
CA ALA A 82 -5.75 0.84 9.88
C ALA A 82 -4.46 1.63 9.55
N PRO A 83 -4.20 1.92 8.26
CA PRO A 83 -3.06 2.74 7.87
C PRO A 83 -3.23 4.20 8.30
N LEU A 84 -2.13 4.84 8.71
CA LEU A 84 -2.07 6.30 8.82
C LEU A 84 -2.13 6.91 7.41
N GLN A 85 -3.02 7.87 7.19
CA GLN A 85 -3.16 8.56 5.92
C GLN A 85 -2.31 9.84 5.88
N ILE A 86 -1.46 9.95 4.88
CA ILE A 86 -0.65 11.13 4.59
C ILE A 86 -1.09 11.72 3.25
N GLY A 87 -1.82 12.83 3.30
CA GLY A 87 -2.34 13.49 2.10
C GLY A 87 -1.24 14.09 1.23
N SER A 88 -0.27 14.77 1.85
CA SER A 88 0.90 15.34 1.16
C SER A 88 2.20 14.86 1.82
N PRO A 89 3.12 14.25 1.05
CA PRO A 89 4.38 13.74 1.60
C PRO A 89 5.30 14.84 2.14
N THR A 90 5.14 16.09 1.67
CA THR A 90 5.95 17.22 2.13
C THR A 90 5.33 17.96 3.32
N ALA A 91 4.08 17.69 3.66
CA ALA A 91 3.39 18.34 4.78
C ALA A 91 3.64 17.63 6.13
N GLY A 92 4.28 16.46 6.11
CA GLY A 92 4.45 15.61 7.29
C GLY A 92 3.12 15.05 7.81
N VAL A 93 3.10 14.62 9.07
CA VAL A 93 1.88 14.12 9.72
C VAL A 93 0.97 15.32 10.03
N PRO A 94 -0.30 15.32 9.59
CA PRO A 94 -1.25 16.39 9.91
C PRO A 94 -1.39 16.60 11.42
N ASN A 95 -1.44 17.86 11.87
CA ASN A 95 -1.61 18.23 13.29
C ASN A 95 -0.56 17.66 14.26
N SER A 96 0.64 17.35 13.78
CA SER A 96 1.74 16.81 14.61
C SER A 96 2.42 17.83 15.52
N GLN A 97 2.03 19.11 15.46
CA GLN A 97 2.53 20.16 16.35
C GLN A 97 1.48 20.51 17.41
N THR A 98 1.91 20.51 18.68
CA THR A 98 1.07 20.98 19.79
C THR A 98 1.06 22.50 19.85
N ASN A 99 -0.13 23.09 19.98
CA ASN A 99 -0.30 24.54 20.19
C ASN A 99 -0.19 24.95 21.68
N VAL A 100 0.16 24.01 22.56
CA VAL A 100 0.31 24.21 24.02
C VAL A 100 1.63 23.63 24.50
N GLY A 101 2.16 24.16 25.61
CA GLY A 101 3.36 23.62 26.25
C GLY A 101 3.16 22.18 26.75
N SER A 102 4.24 21.41 26.83
CA SER A 102 4.22 19.97 27.18
C SER A 102 3.49 19.65 28.49
N MET A 103 3.70 20.47 29.53
CA MET A 103 3.03 20.30 30.83
C MET A 103 1.51 20.45 30.71
N GLN A 104 1.04 21.48 29.99
CA GLN A 104 -0.39 21.71 29.77
C GLN A 104 -1.02 20.63 28.89
N PHE A 105 -0.26 20.08 27.93
CA PHE A 105 -0.67 18.94 27.12
C PHE A 105 -0.91 17.70 27.98
N ASP A 106 0.04 17.37 28.86
CA ASP A 106 -0.03 16.18 29.72
C ASP A 106 -1.16 16.25 30.76
N GLU A 107 -1.41 17.44 31.33
CA GLU A 107 -2.55 17.66 32.22
C GLU A 107 -3.89 17.45 31.52
N ARG A 108 -4.06 18.00 30.31
CA ARG A 108 -5.29 17.84 29.51
C ARG A 108 -5.51 16.38 29.13
N LEU A 109 -4.45 15.67 28.76
CA LEU A 109 -4.50 14.24 28.45
C LEU A 109 -4.89 13.41 29.66
N SER A 110 -4.27 13.66 30.82
CA SER A 110 -4.61 12.98 32.07
C SER A 110 -6.07 13.19 32.47
N LEU A 111 -6.61 14.39 32.26
CA LEU A 111 -8.00 14.71 32.55
C LEU A 111 -8.98 14.04 31.58
N ALA A 112 -8.67 14.04 30.28
CA ALA A 112 -9.48 13.35 29.26
C ALA A 112 -9.58 11.85 29.58
N ASN A 113 -8.44 11.19 29.85
CA ASN A 113 -8.39 9.78 30.21
C ASN A 113 -9.24 9.45 31.45
N LYS A 114 -9.26 10.34 32.46
CA LYS A 114 -10.09 10.15 33.65
C LYS A 114 -11.59 10.23 33.36
N PHE A 115 -12.02 11.13 32.49
CA PHE A 115 -13.43 11.22 32.09
C PHE A 115 -13.85 10.04 31.22
N ASP A 116 -12.98 9.58 30.34
CA ASP A 116 -13.29 8.51 29.39
C ASP A 116 -13.23 7.11 30.02
N GLN A 117 -12.48 6.91 31.12
CA GLN A 117 -12.27 5.60 31.76
C GLN A 117 -13.58 4.87 32.10
N ALA A 118 -14.56 5.57 32.68
CA ALA A 118 -15.84 4.99 33.04
C ALA A 118 -16.68 4.62 31.80
N PHE A 119 -16.56 5.39 30.73
CA PHE A 119 -17.24 5.14 29.46
C PHE A 119 -16.65 3.92 28.75
N HIS A 120 -15.32 3.83 28.68
CA HIS A 120 -14.61 2.67 28.13
C HIS A 120 -14.95 1.37 28.87
N GLY A 121 -14.99 1.40 30.20
CA GLY A 121 -15.36 0.23 31.00
C GLY A 121 -16.81 -0.23 30.80
N ARG A 122 -17.71 0.68 30.41
CA ARG A 122 -19.15 0.39 30.22
C ARG A 122 -19.49 -0.03 28.79
N TYR A 123 -18.76 0.47 27.78
CA TYR A 123 -19.06 0.26 26.37
C TYR A 123 -17.86 -0.33 25.63
N ASP A 124 -17.74 -1.66 25.64
CA ASP A 124 -16.72 -2.40 24.89
C ASP A 124 -17.07 -2.55 23.40
N GLN A 125 -17.29 -1.41 22.73
CA GLN A 125 -17.62 -1.32 21.31
C GLN A 125 -16.40 -0.92 20.47
N LYS A 126 -16.28 -1.46 19.25
CA LYS A 126 -15.18 -1.16 18.32
C LYS A 126 -14.97 0.34 18.13
N GLN A 127 -16.05 1.10 17.94
CA GLN A 127 -16.00 2.55 17.70
C GLN A 127 -15.42 3.31 18.90
N VAL A 128 -15.68 2.82 20.12
CA VAL A 128 -15.20 3.43 21.37
C VAL A 128 -13.71 3.15 21.56
N ARG A 129 -13.27 1.91 21.34
CA ARG A 129 -11.83 1.56 21.36
C ARG A 129 -11.05 2.30 20.27
N ALA A 130 -11.62 2.43 19.08
CA ALA A 130 -10.98 3.12 17.95
C ALA A 130 -10.60 4.57 18.27
N TYR A 131 -11.43 5.30 19.03
CA TYR A 131 -11.12 6.67 19.41
C TYR A 131 -9.92 6.75 20.36
N SER A 132 -9.89 5.90 21.39
CA SER A 132 -8.77 5.83 22.34
C SER A 132 -7.48 5.40 21.65
N ASP A 133 -7.53 4.31 20.86
CA ASP A 133 -6.37 3.77 20.14
C ASP A 133 -5.75 4.85 19.21
N MET A 134 -6.59 5.61 18.51
CA MET A 134 -6.14 6.70 17.63
C MET A 134 -5.45 7.82 18.43
N TYR A 135 -6.02 8.19 19.58
CA TYR A 135 -5.47 9.25 20.42
C TYR A 135 -4.12 8.84 21.01
N ASP A 136 -4.02 7.63 21.57
CA ASP A 136 -2.78 7.09 22.14
C ASP A 136 -1.68 6.96 21.09
N ASP A 137 -2.03 6.48 19.89
CA ASP A 137 -1.10 6.39 18.76
C ASP A 137 -0.58 7.77 18.33
N ALA A 138 -1.45 8.78 18.29
CA ALA A 138 -1.07 10.15 17.94
C ALA A 138 -0.13 10.77 18.99
N VAL A 139 -0.44 10.64 20.28
CA VAL A 139 0.42 11.14 21.38
C VAL A 139 1.79 10.48 21.31
N ARG A 140 1.83 9.15 21.12
CA ARG A 140 3.08 8.40 21.05
C ARG A 140 3.94 8.86 19.88
N LEU A 141 3.34 9.07 18.71
CA LEU A 141 4.04 9.55 17.53
C LEU A 141 4.57 10.99 17.72
N MET A 142 3.75 11.89 18.27
CA MET A 142 4.15 13.29 18.51
C MET A 142 5.30 13.44 19.52
N LYS A 143 5.40 12.54 20.49
CA LYS A 143 6.48 12.54 21.49
C LYS A 143 7.74 11.80 21.03
N SER A 144 7.71 11.15 19.86
CA SER A 144 8.80 10.31 19.39
C SER A 144 9.82 11.08 18.56
N GLU A 145 11.10 10.78 18.76
CA GLU A 145 12.18 11.23 17.86
C GLU A 145 12.01 10.65 16.45
N ASP A 146 11.31 9.52 16.30
CA ASP A 146 11.04 8.88 15.01
C ASP A 146 10.12 9.71 14.13
N LEU A 147 9.45 10.75 14.66
CA LEU A 147 8.65 11.69 13.86
C LEU A 147 9.49 12.32 12.74
N LYS A 148 10.82 12.43 12.92
CA LYS A 148 11.77 12.88 11.89
C LYS A 148 11.72 12.03 10.61
N ALA A 149 11.25 10.77 10.66
CA ALA A 149 11.07 9.93 9.48
C ALA A 149 10.12 10.57 8.46
N PHE A 150 9.13 11.34 8.93
CA PHE A 150 8.20 12.09 8.08
C PHE A 150 8.76 13.41 7.54
N ASN A 151 9.92 13.87 8.04
CA ASN A 151 10.54 15.09 7.57
C ASN A 151 11.47 14.81 6.39
N LEU A 152 10.99 15.05 5.17
CA LEU A 152 11.80 14.92 3.96
C LEU A 152 12.95 15.92 3.87
N MET A 153 12.93 17.00 4.65
CA MET A 153 14.01 18.00 4.65
C MET A 153 15.28 17.50 5.35
N GLU A 154 15.22 16.36 6.06
CA GLU A 154 16.40 15.67 6.60
C GLU A 154 17.22 14.97 5.50
N GLU A 155 16.69 14.85 4.28
CA GLU A 155 17.38 14.27 3.13
C GLU A 155 18.17 15.31 2.35
N ASP A 156 19.33 14.91 1.82
CA ASP A 156 20.10 15.74 0.90
C ASP A 156 19.24 16.15 -0.31
N ALA A 157 19.35 17.42 -0.71
CA ALA A 157 18.60 17.97 -1.84
C ALA A 157 18.80 17.18 -3.14
N LYS A 158 19.98 16.59 -3.35
CA LYS A 158 20.28 15.72 -4.49
C LYS A 158 19.46 14.44 -4.45
N VAL A 159 19.38 13.78 -3.29
CA VAL A 159 18.56 12.57 -3.11
C VAL A 159 17.10 12.90 -3.39
N ARG A 160 16.60 14.01 -2.84
CA ARG A 160 15.22 14.46 -3.11
C ARG A 160 14.96 14.70 -4.60
N ALA A 161 15.93 15.26 -5.32
CA ALA A 161 15.83 15.53 -6.75
C ALA A 161 15.84 14.25 -7.62
N GLU A 162 16.48 13.16 -7.16
CA GLU A 162 16.46 11.85 -7.84
C GLU A 162 15.04 11.31 -7.97
N TYR A 163 14.21 11.45 -6.94
CA TYR A 163 12.81 11.00 -6.94
C TYR A 163 11.87 11.93 -7.72
N GLY A 164 12.27 13.19 -7.93
CA GLY A 164 11.45 14.24 -8.55
C GLY A 164 10.64 15.05 -7.54
N ASP A 165 10.18 16.22 -7.98
CA ASP A 165 9.56 17.27 -7.16
C ASP A 165 8.03 17.17 -7.04
N ASN A 166 7.43 16.13 -7.64
CA ASN A 166 6.00 15.88 -7.58
C ASN A 166 5.60 15.03 -6.35
N GLY A 167 4.30 15.01 -6.04
CA GLY A 167 3.76 14.30 -4.88
C GLY A 167 4.05 12.80 -4.88
N PHE A 168 4.05 12.13 -6.03
CA PHE A 168 4.36 10.70 -6.08
C PHE A 168 5.84 10.43 -5.80
N GLY A 169 6.74 11.20 -6.43
CA GLY A 169 8.19 11.11 -6.19
C GLY A 169 8.56 11.33 -4.73
N GLN A 170 8.08 12.43 -4.14
CA GLN A 170 8.31 12.71 -2.72
C GLN A 170 7.60 11.68 -1.80
N GLY A 171 6.49 11.08 -2.25
CA GLY A 171 5.81 9.98 -1.56
C GLY A 171 6.64 8.69 -1.55
N CYS A 172 7.27 8.32 -2.66
CA CYS A 172 8.21 7.21 -2.70
C CYS A 172 9.44 7.44 -1.81
N LEU A 173 9.97 8.67 -1.76
CA LEU A 173 11.05 9.03 -0.84
C LEU A 173 10.61 8.89 0.63
N LEU A 174 9.42 9.37 0.96
CA LEU A 174 8.84 9.20 2.30
C LEU A 174 8.67 7.71 2.64
N ALA A 175 8.18 6.91 1.69
CA ALA A 175 8.06 5.47 1.87
C ALA A 175 9.41 4.80 2.19
N ARG A 176 10.47 5.15 1.46
CA ARG A 176 11.83 4.66 1.78
C ARG A 176 12.22 5.00 3.21
N ARG A 177 12.05 6.25 3.64
CA ARG A 177 12.38 6.68 5.02
C ARG A 177 11.56 5.93 6.07
N LEU A 178 10.27 5.70 5.81
CA LEU A 178 9.41 4.97 6.74
C LEU A 178 9.84 3.50 6.85
N VAL A 179 10.15 2.83 5.74
CA VAL A 179 10.68 1.46 5.75
C VAL A 179 12.03 1.39 6.46
N GLU A 180 12.91 2.37 6.25
CA GLU A 180 14.20 2.51 6.96
C GLU A 180 14.03 2.69 8.48
N ASN A 181 12.85 3.12 8.93
CA ASN A 181 12.49 3.25 10.33
C ASN A 181 11.47 2.17 10.77
N ASP A 182 11.53 0.99 10.15
CA ASP A 182 10.78 -0.21 10.55
C ASP A 182 9.25 -0.10 10.42
N VAL A 183 8.76 0.73 9.50
CA VAL A 183 7.34 0.71 9.08
C VAL A 183 7.12 -0.46 8.13
N ARG A 184 6.29 -1.43 8.54
CA ARG A 184 6.11 -2.70 7.83
C ARG A 184 5.43 -2.58 6.47
N HIS A 185 4.52 -1.62 6.30
CA HIS A 185 3.75 -1.47 5.07
C HIS A 185 3.60 0.01 4.71
N VAL A 186 3.98 0.37 3.49
CA VAL A 186 3.73 1.70 2.95
C VAL A 186 3.14 1.60 1.56
N GLU A 187 2.04 2.29 1.33
CA GLU A 187 1.40 2.40 0.03
C GLU A 187 1.52 3.84 -0.48
N VAL A 188 1.88 4.00 -1.76
CA VAL A 188 1.98 5.31 -2.40
C VAL A 188 1.12 5.30 -3.66
N THR A 189 0.15 6.21 -3.74
CA THR A 189 -0.77 6.28 -4.88
C THR A 189 -0.28 7.27 -5.93
N LEU A 190 -0.26 6.84 -7.20
CA LEU A 190 -0.16 7.72 -8.37
C LEU A 190 -1.48 7.67 -9.13
N GLY A 191 -2.32 8.70 -8.98
CA GLY A 191 -3.59 8.81 -9.70
C GLY A 191 -3.43 9.26 -11.16
N GLY A 192 -4.55 9.24 -11.89
CA GLY A 192 -4.64 9.79 -13.26
C GLY A 192 -4.58 8.76 -14.39
N TRP A 193 -4.52 7.47 -14.10
CA TRP A 193 -4.45 6.39 -15.09
C TRP A 193 -5.79 6.00 -15.74
N ASP A 194 -6.89 6.67 -15.35
CA ASP A 194 -8.22 6.48 -15.94
C ASP A 194 -8.40 7.29 -17.23
N THR A 195 -7.59 6.97 -18.24
CA THR A 195 -7.41 7.77 -19.45
C THR A 195 -8.43 7.43 -20.54
N HIS A 196 -9.72 7.69 -20.27
CA HIS A 196 -10.79 7.58 -21.27
C HIS A 196 -10.71 8.60 -22.40
N THR A 197 -9.86 9.63 -22.26
CA THR A 197 -9.53 10.64 -23.27
C THR A 197 -8.04 11.04 -23.15
N ASN A 198 -7.46 11.66 -24.19
CA ASN A 198 -6.10 12.23 -24.18
C ASN A 198 -5.04 11.25 -23.65
N ASN A 199 -5.16 9.97 -24.02
CA ASN A 199 -4.41 8.88 -23.39
C ASN A 199 -2.91 9.00 -23.66
N PHE A 200 -2.51 9.39 -24.86
CA PHE A 200 -1.09 9.43 -25.24
C PHE A 200 -0.29 10.41 -24.38
N GLN A 201 -0.75 11.66 -24.28
CA GLN A 201 -0.10 12.71 -23.50
C GLN A 201 -0.21 12.44 -21.99
N ALA A 202 -1.34 11.88 -21.54
CA ALA A 202 -1.51 11.53 -20.13
C ALA A 202 -0.57 10.39 -19.70
N VAL A 203 -0.54 9.28 -20.44
CA VAL A 203 0.30 8.12 -20.14
C VAL A 203 1.77 8.45 -20.28
N GLU A 204 2.19 9.26 -21.25
CA GLU A 204 3.57 9.74 -21.36
C GLU A 204 4.01 10.47 -20.08
N ARG A 205 3.23 11.45 -19.63
CA ARG A 205 3.51 12.21 -18.41
C ARG A 205 3.52 11.32 -17.17
N LEU A 206 2.51 10.47 -17.00
CA LEU A 206 2.39 9.57 -15.85
C LEU A 206 3.53 8.55 -15.81
N SER A 207 3.91 8.01 -16.97
CA SER A 207 5.04 7.09 -17.11
C SER A 207 6.37 7.77 -16.79
N ALA A 208 6.56 9.03 -17.17
CA ALA A 208 7.76 9.78 -16.80
C ALA A 208 7.86 10.01 -15.28
N THR A 209 6.74 10.32 -14.62
CA THR A 209 6.68 10.42 -13.15
C THR A 209 6.99 9.07 -12.50
N LEU A 210 6.35 7.99 -12.96
CA LEU A 210 6.55 6.64 -12.42
C LEU A 210 7.97 6.13 -12.64
N ASP A 211 8.52 6.23 -13.86
CA ASP A 211 9.86 5.76 -14.23
C ASP A 211 10.96 6.41 -13.37
N LYS A 212 10.82 7.72 -13.11
CA LYS A 212 11.76 8.45 -12.27
C LYS A 212 11.66 8.02 -10.80
N ALA A 213 10.47 8.07 -10.22
CA ALA A 213 10.27 7.81 -8.80
C ALA A 213 10.51 6.34 -8.42
N LEU A 214 9.96 5.38 -9.17
CA LEU A 214 10.16 3.96 -8.90
C LEU A 214 11.62 3.53 -9.18
N GLY A 215 12.22 4.06 -10.26
CA GLY A 215 13.62 3.81 -10.57
C GLY A 215 14.56 4.32 -9.46
N ALA A 216 14.28 5.50 -8.91
CA ALA A 216 15.01 6.05 -7.76
C ALA A 216 14.80 5.22 -6.49
N LEU A 217 13.57 4.81 -6.18
CA LEU A 217 13.26 3.98 -5.01
C LEU A 217 14.02 2.65 -5.02
N LEU A 218 13.95 1.91 -6.13
CA LEU A 218 14.65 0.62 -6.24
C LEU A 218 16.17 0.79 -6.13
N GLN A 219 16.72 1.82 -6.78
CA GLN A 219 18.14 2.12 -6.70
C GLN A 219 18.57 2.52 -5.28
N ASP A 220 17.76 3.32 -4.58
CA ASP A 220 18.08 3.80 -3.24
C ASP A 220 18.00 2.66 -2.20
N LEU A 221 16.99 1.80 -2.29
CA LEU A 221 16.89 0.59 -1.47
C LEU A 221 18.06 -0.36 -1.72
N GLU A 222 18.48 -0.56 -2.97
CA GLU A 222 19.67 -1.36 -3.29
C GLU A 222 20.94 -0.75 -2.68
N ARG A 223 21.18 0.55 -2.89
CA ARG A 223 22.37 1.25 -2.35
C ARG A 223 22.47 1.15 -0.82
N ARG A 224 21.32 1.07 -0.14
CA ARG A 224 21.22 0.93 1.32
C ARG A 224 21.23 -0.52 1.80
N GLY A 225 21.24 -1.50 0.90
CA GLY A 225 21.17 -2.92 1.24
C GLY A 225 19.80 -3.38 1.74
N MET A 226 18.76 -2.56 1.57
CA MET A 226 17.40 -2.82 2.08
C MET A 226 16.51 -3.54 1.07
N LEU A 227 16.91 -3.61 -0.21
CA LEU A 227 16.07 -4.21 -1.25
C LEU A 227 15.82 -5.72 -1.01
N GLU A 228 16.79 -6.44 -0.45
CA GLU A 228 16.66 -7.87 -0.16
C GLU A 228 15.60 -8.16 0.92
N GLU A 229 15.39 -7.22 1.84
CA GLU A 229 14.41 -7.32 2.94
C GLU A 229 13.11 -6.53 2.68
N THR A 230 13.06 -5.76 1.59
CA THR A 230 11.91 -4.92 1.24
C THR A 230 11.31 -5.37 -0.09
N MET A 231 10.08 -5.89 -0.05
CA MET A 231 9.31 -6.15 -1.26
C MET A 231 8.69 -4.86 -1.80
N VAL A 232 9.01 -4.50 -3.03
CA VAL A 232 8.41 -3.38 -3.76
C VAL A 232 7.41 -3.92 -4.78
N VAL A 233 6.15 -3.52 -4.65
CA VAL A 233 5.05 -3.94 -5.53
C VAL A 233 4.47 -2.74 -6.25
N LEU A 234 4.34 -2.83 -7.57
CA LEU A 234 3.57 -1.90 -8.40
C LEU A 234 2.44 -2.68 -9.08
N CYS A 235 1.20 -2.26 -8.87
CA CYS A 235 0.02 -2.87 -9.48
C CYS A 235 -1.10 -1.84 -9.70
N THR A 236 -2.14 -2.26 -10.40
CA THR A 236 -3.39 -1.52 -10.64
C THR A 236 -4.58 -2.46 -10.45
N GLU A 237 -5.79 -1.93 -10.35
CA GLU A 237 -7.01 -2.73 -10.22
C GLU A 237 -7.36 -3.53 -11.49
N PHE A 238 -7.01 -3.00 -12.67
CA PHE A 238 -7.16 -3.61 -13.99
C PHE A 238 -6.36 -2.82 -15.03
N GLY A 239 -6.32 -3.32 -16.27
CA GLY A 239 -5.65 -2.69 -17.41
C GLY A 239 -6.54 -1.75 -18.22
N ARG A 240 -6.00 -1.27 -19.34
CA ARG A 240 -6.72 -0.43 -20.32
C ARG A 240 -6.81 -1.14 -21.66
N THR A 241 -7.86 -0.88 -22.43
CA THR A 241 -8.11 -1.58 -23.69
C THR A 241 -6.89 -1.50 -24.62
N PRO A 242 -6.58 -2.56 -25.37
CA PRO A 242 -5.55 -2.48 -26.42
C PRO A 242 -6.02 -1.66 -27.63
N VAL A 243 -7.31 -1.34 -27.71
CA VAL A 243 -7.96 -0.52 -28.74
C VAL A 243 -8.16 0.91 -28.22
N ILE A 244 -7.89 1.89 -29.08
CA ILE A 244 -8.13 3.31 -28.83
C ILE A 244 -9.61 3.61 -29.10
N ASN A 245 -10.28 4.30 -28.18
CA ASN A 245 -11.68 4.70 -28.32
C ASN A 245 -11.82 5.98 -29.18
N GLU A 246 -13.04 6.43 -29.42
CA GLU A 246 -13.32 7.61 -30.26
C GLU A 246 -12.77 8.94 -29.71
N ASN A 247 -12.38 8.98 -28.43
CA ASN A 247 -11.91 10.17 -27.73
C ASN A 247 -10.38 10.21 -27.53
N ASP A 248 -9.63 9.47 -28.36
CA ASP A 248 -8.19 9.30 -28.21
C ASP A 248 -7.78 8.72 -26.85
N GLY A 249 -8.68 7.89 -26.29
CA GLY A 249 -8.58 7.27 -24.98
C GLY A 249 -8.55 5.75 -25.01
N ARG A 250 -8.59 5.13 -23.83
CA ARG A 250 -8.75 3.68 -23.65
C ARG A 250 -9.69 3.36 -22.51
N ASP A 251 -10.48 2.30 -22.66
CA ASP A 251 -11.51 1.91 -21.70
C ASP A 251 -11.02 0.83 -20.73
N HIS A 252 -11.87 0.46 -19.76
CA HIS A 252 -11.53 -0.51 -18.73
C HIS A 252 -11.22 -1.89 -19.32
N TYR A 253 -10.13 -2.53 -18.87
CA TYR A 253 -9.72 -3.83 -19.39
C TYR A 253 -9.27 -4.81 -18.30
N PRO A 254 -10.23 -5.48 -17.64
CA PRO A 254 -9.93 -6.42 -16.56
C PRO A 254 -9.39 -7.78 -17.06
N LYS A 255 -9.50 -8.08 -18.37
CA LYS A 255 -9.14 -9.39 -18.92
C LYS A 255 -7.64 -9.71 -18.88
N ALA A 256 -6.80 -8.71 -19.06
CA ALA A 256 -5.34 -8.86 -19.08
C ALA A 256 -4.67 -7.56 -18.64
N PHE A 257 -3.79 -7.63 -17.66
CA PHE A 257 -2.98 -6.50 -17.21
C PHE A 257 -1.68 -6.99 -16.56
N SER A 258 -0.83 -6.06 -16.13
CA SER A 258 0.48 -6.37 -15.59
C SER A 258 0.73 -5.74 -14.23
N ALA A 259 1.58 -6.41 -13.45
CA ALA A 259 2.15 -5.89 -12.21
C ALA A 259 3.67 -6.13 -12.21
N LEU A 260 4.34 -5.48 -11.27
CA LEU A 260 5.78 -5.54 -11.05
C LEU A 260 6.02 -5.86 -9.57
N ILE A 261 6.93 -6.80 -9.31
CA ILE A 261 7.42 -7.11 -7.96
C ILE A 261 8.95 -7.11 -8.00
N ALA A 262 9.59 -6.53 -6.99
CA ALA A 262 11.06 -6.54 -6.81
C ALA A 262 11.42 -6.66 -5.33
N GLY A 263 12.64 -7.15 -5.05
CA GLY A 263 13.14 -7.29 -3.68
C GLY A 263 12.43 -8.37 -2.85
N GLY A 264 12.74 -8.46 -1.56
CA GLY A 264 12.05 -9.38 -0.63
C GLY A 264 12.11 -10.86 -1.06
N GLY A 265 13.26 -11.33 -1.56
CA GLY A 265 13.45 -12.71 -2.03
C GLY A 265 12.90 -13.02 -3.43
N ILE A 266 12.37 -12.02 -4.14
CA ILE A 266 11.87 -12.19 -5.51
C ILE A 266 13.02 -12.32 -6.49
N LYS A 267 12.90 -13.30 -7.39
CA LYS A 267 13.85 -13.57 -8.46
C LYS A 267 13.71 -12.52 -9.57
N GLY A 268 14.56 -11.50 -9.51
CA GLY A 268 14.65 -10.44 -10.52
C GLY A 268 15.00 -10.95 -11.92
N GLY A 269 14.72 -10.13 -12.95
CA GLY A 269 14.98 -10.45 -14.35
C GLY A 269 14.04 -11.51 -14.92
N THR A 270 12.93 -11.80 -14.25
CA THR A 270 11.98 -12.84 -14.64
C THR A 270 10.66 -12.25 -15.14
N VAL A 271 9.92 -13.07 -15.89
CA VAL A 271 8.57 -12.75 -16.35
C VAL A 271 7.68 -13.94 -16.07
N HIS A 272 6.53 -13.70 -15.45
CA HIS A 272 5.48 -14.70 -15.29
C HIS A 272 4.27 -14.35 -16.16
N GLY A 273 3.86 -15.32 -16.97
CA GLY A 273 2.70 -15.22 -17.84
C GLY A 273 2.95 -14.48 -19.15
N LYS A 274 1.99 -14.61 -20.06
CA LYS A 274 2.07 -14.10 -21.43
C LYS A 274 0.68 -13.77 -21.95
N THR A 275 0.54 -12.65 -22.65
CA THR A 275 -0.66 -12.33 -23.44
C THR A 275 -0.52 -12.78 -24.88
N ASN A 276 -1.64 -12.92 -25.59
CA ASN A 276 -1.62 -13.08 -27.04
C ASN A 276 -1.00 -11.84 -27.74
N GLU A 277 -0.77 -11.95 -29.05
CA GLU A 277 -0.11 -10.90 -29.84
C GLU A 277 -0.82 -9.54 -29.78
N MET A 278 -2.15 -9.56 -29.58
CA MET A 278 -2.98 -8.35 -29.49
C MET A 278 -3.08 -7.78 -28.08
N GLY A 279 -2.50 -8.44 -27.06
CA GLY A 279 -2.62 -8.04 -25.66
C GLY A 279 -4.04 -8.16 -25.10
N THR A 280 -4.92 -8.93 -25.73
CA THR A 280 -6.35 -9.02 -25.37
C THR A 280 -6.67 -10.12 -24.37
N GLU A 281 -5.82 -11.14 -24.29
CA GLU A 281 -6.04 -12.30 -23.42
C GLU A 281 -4.72 -12.85 -22.90
N VAL A 282 -4.71 -13.30 -21.65
CA VAL A 282 -3.61 -14.06 -21.05
C VAL A 282 -3.67 -15.50 -21.55
N VAL A 283 -2.65 -15.93 -22.27
CA VAL A 283 -2.56 -17.27 -22.89
C VAL A 283 -1.66 -18.23 -22.11
N GLU A 284 -0.82 -17.73 -21.19
CA GLU A 284 0.06 -18.52 -20.34
C GLU A 284 0.17 -17.86 -18.96
N GLY A 285 0.27 -18.66 -17.90
CA GLY A 285 0.49 -18.15 -16.53
C GLY A 285 -0.62 -17.22 -16.04
N LYS A 286 -1.88 -17.52 -16.40
CA LYS A 286 -3.03 -16.73 -15.95
C LYS A 286 -3.23 -16.89 -14.45
N ILE A 287 -3.28 -15.76 -13.75
CA ILE A 287 -3.47 -15.69 -12.31
C ILE A 287 -4.60 -14.71 -11.98
N ALA A 288 -5.29 -14.97 -10.87
CA ALA A 288 -6.25 -14.04 -10.31
C ALA A 288 -5.59 -13.13 -9.26
N VAL A 289 -6.29 -12.06 -8.87
CA VAL A 289 -5.86 -11.16 -7.79
C VAL A 289 -5.57 -11.90 -6.47
N PRO A 290 -6.36 -12.91 -6.04
CA PRO A 290 -6.01 -13.72 -4.87
C PRO A 290 -4.64 -14.39 -4.97
N ASP A 291 -4.27 -14.95 -6.13
CA ASP A 291 -2.96 -15.59 -6.34
C ASP A 291 -1.81 -14.58 -6.25
N PHE A 292 -2.02 -13.38 -6.79
CA PHE A 292 -1.07 -12.28 -6.70
C PHE A 292 -0.85 -11.84 -5.25
N ASN A 293 -1.93 -11.62 -4.50
CA ASN A 293 -1.82 -11.27 -3.08
C ASN A 293 -1.30 -12.43 -2.22
N ALA A 294 -1.58 -13.68 -2.58
CA ALA A 294 -0.99 -14.85 -1.94
C ALA A 294 0.53 -14.89 -2.17
N THR A 295 0.99 -14.50 -3.35
CA THR A 295 2.43 -14.34 -3.66
C THR A 295 3.07 -13.27 -2.77
N ILE A 296 2.44 -12.10 -2.64
CA ILE A 296 2.92 -11.03 -1.76
C ILE A 296 2.94 -11.51 -0.30
N ALA A 297 1.83 -12.07 0.19
CA ALA A 297 1.72 -12.56 1.56
C ALA A 297 2.74 -13.66 1.87
N TYR A 298 2.98 -14.58 0.94
CA TYR A 298 4.01 -15.62 1.06
C TYR A 298 5.40 -15.00 1.19
N GLY A 299 5.76 -14.03 0.34
CA GLY A 299 7.07 -13.36 0.41
C GLY A 299 7.24 -12.50 1.67
N LEU A 300 6.14 -12.03 2.26
CA LEU A 300 6.14 -11.37 3.58
C LEU A 300 6.18 -12.37 4.76
N GLY A 301 6.19 -13.68 4.50
CA GLY A 301 6.20 -14.73 5.53
C GLY A 301 4.85 -14.95 6.22
N LEU A 302 3.75 -14.48 5.66
CA LEU A 302 2.43 -14.62 6.26
C LEU A 302 1.84 -16.02 6.03
N PRO A 303 1.21 -16.65 7.04
CA PRO A 303 0.53 -17.92 6.89
C PRO A 303 -0.76 -17.77 6.06
N LEU A 304 -0.79 -18.35 4.87
CA LEU A 304 -1.92 -18.23 3.93
C LEU A 304 -3.18 -18.97 4.39
N ASP A 305 -3.04 -19.99 5.24
CA ASP A 305 -4.11 -20.83 5.75
C ASP A 305 -4.65 -20.37 7.12
N GLN A 306 -4.02 -19.36 7.74
CA GLN A 306 -4.46 -18.86 9.03
C GLN A 306 -5.82 -18.15 8.90
N VAL A 307 -6.83 -18.75 9.53
CA VAL A 307 -8.19 -18.21 9.55
C VAL A 307 -8.34 -17.15 10.64
N ILE A 308 -8.82 -15.98 10.26
CA ILE A 308 -9.30 -14.93 11.15
C ILE A 308 -10.81 -14.75 10.95
N TYR A 309 -11.54 -14.77 12.06
CA TYR A 309 -12.98 -14.63 12.06
C TYR A 309 -13.40 -13.15 12.12
N SER A 310 -14.38 -12.78 11.30
CA SER A 310 -15.07 -11.50 11.44
C SER A 310 -15.91 -11.44 12.72
N PRO A 311 -16.40 -10.24 13.13
CA PRO A 311 -17.36 -10.12 14.22
C PRO A 311 -18.65 -10.95 14.01
N SER A 312 -19.03 -11.18 12.75
CA SER A 312 -20.13 -12.05 12.35
C SER A 312 -19.77 -13.54 12.28
N LYS A 313 -18.61 -13.94 12.82
CA LYS A 313 -18.08 -15.32 12.87
C LYS A 313 -17.87 -15.98 11.51
N ARG A 314 -17.64 -15.19 10.45
CA ARG A 314 -17.29 -15.72 9.12
C ARG A 314 -15.76 -15.89 9.02
N PRO A 315 -15.26 -17.02 8.50
CA PRO A 315 -13.83 -17.27 8.37
C PRO A 315 -13.25 -16.54 7.14
N PHE A 316 -12.07 -15.95 7.30
CA PHE A 316 -11.29 -15.31 6.23
C PHE A 316 -9.79 -15.58 6.39
N THR A 317 -9.07 -15.65 5.28
CA THR A 317 -7.60 -15.74 5.16
C THR A 317 -7.06 -14.50 4.44
N VAL A 318 -5.74 -14.28 4.49
CA VAL A 318 -5.09 -13.08 3.92
C VAL A 318 -5.32 -12.88 2.42
N ALA A 319 -5.40 -13.97 1.66
CA ALA A 319 -5.52 -13.94 0.20
C ALA A 319 -6.65 -14.85 -0.32
N ASP A 320 -7.74 -14.99 0.45
CA ASP A 320 -8.83 -15.94 0.18
C ASP A 320 -8.29 -17.37 -0.07
N LYS A 321 -8.41 -17.89 -1.30
CA LYS A 321 -7.89 -19.21 -1.69
C LYS A 321 -6.72 -19.13 -2.67
N GLY A 322 -6.14 -17.95 -2.84
CA GLY A 322 -5.06 -17.70 -3.76
C GLY A 322 -3.86 -18.61 -3.50
N GLN A 323 -3.16 -18.99 -4.57
CA GLN A 323 -1.94 -19.79 -4.49
C GLN A 323 -0.74 -18.93 -4.90
N PRO A 324 0.36 -18.94 -4.11
CA PRO A 324 1.54 -18.14 -4.43
C PRO A 324 2.22 -18.67 -5.69
N ILE A 325 2.75 -17.75 -6.49
CA ILE A 325 3.50 -18.05 -7.71
C ILE A 325 4.94 -18.37 -7.32
N MET A 326 5.17 -19.62 -6.93
CA MET A 326 6.46 -20.06 -6.38
C MET A 326 7.64 -19.85 -7.33
N SER A 327 7.40 -19.84 -8.65
CA SER A 327 8.44 -19.58 -9.65
C SER A 327 9.03 -18.16 -9.59
N LEU A 328 8.41 -17.24 -8.87
CA LEU A 328 8.89 -15.87 -8.68
C LEU A 328 9.90 -15.72 -7.54
N PHE A 329 10.10 -16.75 -6.71
CA PHE A 329 11.07 -16.72 -5.61
C PHE A 329 12.38 -17.40 -6.01
N SER A 330 13.47 -16.99 -5.37
CA SER A 330 14.82 -17.56 -5.56
C SER A 330 15.09 -18.76 -4.67
#